data_AF-A0A7J8IGQ3-F1
#
_entry.id   AF-A0A7J8IGQ3-F1
#
_cell.length_a   1.000
_cell.length_b   1.000
_cell.length_c   1.000
_cell.angle_alpha   90.00
_cell.angle_beta   90.00
_cell.angle_gamma   90.00
#
_symmetry.space_group_name_H-M   'P 1'
#
loop_
_entity.id
_entity.type
_entity.pdbx_description
1 polymer ?
#
loop_
_entity_poly.entity_id
_entity_poly.type
_entity_poly.pdbx_seq_one_letter_code
_entity_poly.pdbx_strand_id
1 'polypeptide(L)'
;MPCLPAGPPSPLLGPVRRRENSQIDIEYQTYLIALVEKIKSAVHCSHLWDIAGRFLAQRNTEDNLELQMEDCEERRTALEALMGKLEAEEELLKFHQTPSSVSFKSIQDKMKDMLNEEEKRLQLAYSNMTKSQKLLLTLQMGIDNLYLRLVGIPLPKAQVFGMRGGAAHSGSLGAEGRRAPPSGLQKDTVPSSSLDMHSKLAYCEGKLLYLADRVQHLFRTEEVNTKVRDALESSTLKERQNTRINFEDLEDDMIETFQFADVDHSYVPSRAEIKKQGQRLIEGKLKMTKKKKK
;
A
#
# COMPACT_ATOMS: atom_id res chain seq x y z
N MET A 1 -8.88 149.13 70.91
CA MET A 1 -10.10 149.28 71.74
C MET A 1 -11.23 148.59 70.99
N PRO A 2 -12.02 147.68 71.59
CA PRO A 2 -12.28 147.53 73.03
C PRO A 2 -11.89 146.15 73.62
N CYS A 3 -11.98 146.10 74.94
CA CYS A 3 -11.48 145.10 75.88
C CYS A 3 -12.49 143.95 76.19
N LEU A 4 -11.93 142.92 76.83
CA LEU A 4 -12.45 141.62 77.28
C LEU A 4 -13.76 141.64 78.13
N PRO A 5 -14.36 140.47 78.42
CA PRO A 5 -13.99 139.80 79.68
C PRO A 5 -13.68 138.29 79.56
N ALA A 6 -13.08 137.79 80.65
CA ALA A 6 -12.47 136.48 80.83
C ALA A 6 -13.41 135.43 81.47
N GLY A 7 -13.09 134.15 81.25
CA GLY A 7 -13.47 132.95 82.06
C GLY A 7 -14.68 132.14 81.54
N PRO A 8 -14.78 130.80 81.77
CA PRO A 8 -14.10 129.98 82.79
C PRO A 8 -13.27 128.78 82.21
N PRO A 9 -12.61 127.92 83.03
CA PRO A 9 -11.51 127.06 82.60
C PRO A 9 -11.95 125.70 82.06
N SER A 10 -11.01 125.08 81.34
CA SER A 10 -11.01 123.70 80.84
C SER A 10 -11.42 122.67 81.91
N PRO A 11 -12.27 121.67 81.60
CA PRO A 11 -12.42 120.50 82.44
C PRO A 11 -11.25 119.55 82.20
N LEU A 12 -10.53 119.31 83.29
CA LEU A 12 -9.48 118.32 83.47
C LEU A 12 -9.94 116.92 83.04
N LEU A 13 -8.96 116.11 82.64
CA LEU A 13 -9.05 114.66 82.48
C LEU A 13 -9.89 114.02 83.59
N GLY A 14 -11.02 113.44 83.21
CA GLY A 14 -11.70 112.39 83.98
C GLY A 14 -11.27 111.01 83.48
N PRO A 15 -11.06 110.02 84.36
CA PRO A 15 -10.63 108.70 83.95
C PRO A 15 -11.72 108.03 83.12
N VAL A 16 -11.34 107.62 81.92
CA VAL A 16 -12.15 106.91 80.95
C VAL A 16 -12.69 105.62 81.59
N ARG A 17 -14.02 105.48 81.75
CA ARG A 17 -14.68 104.17 81.90
C ARG A 17 -14.57 103.42 80.56
N ARG A 18 -13.41 102.80 80.30
CA ARG A 18 -13.13 101.82 79.22
C ARG A 18 -12.23 100.71 79.78
N ARG A 19 -12.78 99.84 80.64
CA ARG A 19 -12.03 98.66 81.12
C ARG A 19 -12.78 97.34 80.97
N GLU A 20 -14.11 97.33 81.02
CA GLU A 20 -14.89 96.08 80.92
C GLU A 20 -15.12 95.64 79.47
N ASN A 21 -15.49 96.54 78.55
CA ASN A 21 -15.62 96.20 77.12
C ASN A 21 -14.27 95.76 76.53
N SER A 22 -13.16 96.38 76.95
CA SER A 22 -11.81 96.02 76.49
C SER A 22 -11.36 94.64 76.96
N GLN A 23 -11.81 94.18 78.13
CA GLN A 23 -11.43 92.86 78.64
C GLN A 23 -12.10 91.75 77.84
N ILE A 24 -13.39 91.90 77.56
CA ILE A 24 -14.17 90.98 76.72
C ILE A 24 -13.61 90.96 75.29
N ASP A 25 -13.21 92.12 74.77
CA ASP A 25 -12.57 92.23 73.45
C ASP A 25 -11.22 91.49 73.42
N ILE A 26 -10.41 91.55 74.49
CA ILE A 26 -9.12 90.85 74.59
C ILE A 26 -9.32 89.32 74.69
N GLU A 27 -10.29 88.85 75.46
CA GLU A 27 -10.61 87.43 75.59
C GLU A 27 -11.13 86.85 74.26
N TYR A 28 -12.00 87.60 73.57
CA TYR A 28 -12.49 87.24 72.24
C TYR A 28 -11.36 87.21 71.21
N GLN A 29 -10.46 88.19 71.21
CA GLN A 29 -9.29 88.21 70.32
C GLN A 29 -8.35 87.03 70.59
N THR A 30 -8.11 86.70 71.86
CA THR A 30 -7.28 85.55 72.26
C THR A 30 -7.88 84.25 71.75
N TYR A 31 -9.20 84.09 71.87
CA TYR A 31 -9.93 82.94 71.33
C TYR A 31 -9.82 82.84 69.80
N LEU A 32 -10.02 83.96 69.08
CA LEU A 32 -9.92 83.97 67.62
C LEU A 32 -8.51 83.65 67.13
N ILE A 33 -7.47 84.18 67.77
CA ILE A 33 -6.07 83.87 67.42
C ILE A 33 -5.79 82.39 67.64
N ALA A 34 -6.23 81.81 68.76
CA ALA A 34 -6.06 80.38 69.03
C ALA A 34 -6.81 79.50 68.02
N LEU A 35 -8.02 79.90 67.62
CA LEU A 35 -8.81 79.20 66.60
C LEU A 35 -8.14 79.26 65.22
N VAL A 36 -7.65 80.43 64.82
CA VAL A 36 -6.93 80.62 63.55
C VAL A 36 -5.64 79.81 63.53
N GLU A 37 -4.84 79.80 64.61
CA GLU A 37 -3.62 78.99 64.68
C GLU A 37 -3.93 77.48 64.67
N LYS A 38 -5.05 77.04 65.26
CA LYS A 38 -5.52 75.65 65.16
C LYS A 38 -5.88 75.28 63.72
N ILE A 39 -6.61 76.15 63.01
CA ILE A 39 -6.95 75.94 61.60
C ILE A 39 -5.69 75.93 60.74
N LYS A 40 -4.79 76.87 60.98
CA LYS A 40 -3.52 76.99 60.29
C LYS A 40 -2.66 75.73 60.47
N SER A 41 -2.60 75.18 61.67
CA SER A 41 -1.95 73.90 61.97
C SER A 41 -2.61 72.72 61.25
N ALA A 42 -3.93 72.58 61.32
CA ALA A 42 -4.67 71.50 60.67
C ALA A 42 -4.52 71.51 59.14
N VAL A 43 -4.56 72.70 58.54
CA VAL A 43 -4.43 72.92 57.10
C VAL A 43 -2.95 73.06 56.68
N HIS A 44 -2.02 73.01 57.64
CA HIS A 44 -0.56 73.10 57.52
C HIS A 44 -0.02 74.41 56.92
N CYS A 45 -0.73 75.54 57.00
CA CYS A 45 -0.35 76.79 56.31
C CYS A 45 0.46 77.73 57.20
N SER A 46 1.12 78.72 56.59
CA SER A 46 1.95 79.69 57.32
C SER A 46 1.22 81.02 57.50
N HIS A 47 0.44 81.44 56.50
CA HIS A 47 -0.32 82.68 56.51
C HIS A 47 -1.83 82.44 56.43
N LEU A 48 -2.61 83.31 57.10
CA LEU A 48 -4.07 83.26 57.13
C LEU A 48 -4.69 83.31 55.71
N TRP A 49 -4.08 84.08 54.81
CA TRP A 49 -4.54 84.23 53.43
C TRP A 49 -4.43 82.94 52.61
N ASP A 50 -3.57 82.00 53.00
CA ASP A 50 -3.38 80.74 52.27
C ASP A 50 -4.43 79.68 52.60
N ILE A 51 -5.19 79.87 53.71
CA ILE A 51 -6.16 78.89 54.22
C ILE A 51 -7.20 78.55 53.14
N ALA A 52 -7.75 79.56 52.48
CA ALA A 52 -8.77 79.38 51.45
C ALA A 52 -8.23 78.58 50.25
N GLY A 53 -7.00 78.87 49.82
CA GLY A 53 -6.35 78.16 48.71
C GLY A 53 -6.04 76.70 49.04
N ARG A 54 -5.65 76.41 50.28
CA ARG A 54 -5.40 75.04 50.76
C ARG A 54 -6.67 74.20 50.82
N PHE A 55 -7.77 74.76 51.32
CA PHE A 55 -9.07 74.08 51.32
C PHE A 55 -9.55 73.80 49.90
N LEU A 56 -9.37 74.75 48.98
CA LEU A 56 -9.69 74.54 47.57
C LEU A 56 -8.84 73.42 46.95
N ALA A 57 -7.54 73.39 47.25
CA ALA A 57 -6.65 72.31 46.79
C ALA A 57 -7.05 70.95 47.38
N GLN A 58 -7.35 70.88 48.68
CA GLN A 58 -7.84 69.66 49.34
C GLN A 58 -9.14 69.16 48.71
N ARG A 59 -10.09 70.04 48.46
CA ARG A 59 -11.34 69.70 47.80
C ARG A 59 -11.12 69.19 46.37
N ASN A 60 -10.27 69.85 45.60
CA ASN A 60 -9.94 69.36 44.25
C ASN A 60 -9.25 67.99 44.28
N THR A 61 -8.39 67.73 45.28
CA THR A 61 -7.79 66.40 45.44
C THR A 61 -8.81 65.36 45.89
N GLU A 62 -9.77 65.73 46.74
CA GLU A 62 -10.88 64.88 47.16
C GLU A 62 -11.76 64.50 45.96
N ASP A 63 -12.23 65.49 45.19
CA ASP A 63 -13.03 65.28 43.98
C ASP A 63 -12.29 64.40 42.95
N ASN A 64 -10.97 64.59 42.78
CA ASN A 64 -10.17 63.75 41.88
C ASN A 64 -10.00 62.31 42.39
N LEU A 65 -9.84 62.12 43.70
CA LEU A 65 -9.77 60.78 44.31
C LEU A 65 -11.12 60.07 44.22
N GLU A 66 -12.23 60.80 44.41
CA GLU A 66 -13.59 60.27 44.25
C GLU A 66 -13.81 59.76 42.83
N LEU A 67 -13.43 60.55 41.82
CA LEU A 67 -13.51 60.12 40.42
C LEU A 67 -12.66 58.87 40.14
N GLN A 68 -11.45 58.77 40.73
CA GLN A 68 -10.60 57.59 40.59
C GLN A 68 -11.18 56.36 41.30
N MET A 69 -11.84 56.55 42.43
CA MET A 69 -12.54 55.47 43.13
C MET A 69 -13.69 54.93 42.28
N GLU A 70 -14.51 55.82 41.70
CA GLU A 70 -15.62 55.44 40.82
C GLU A 70 -15.13 54.64 39.60
N ASP A 71 -14.09 55.13 38.90
CA ASP A 71 -13.47 54.44 37.75
C ASP A 71 -12.84 53.09 38.13
N CYS A 72 -12.31 52.95 39.36
CA CYS A 72 -11.82 51.65 39.84
C CYS A 72 -12.96 50.67 40.18
N GLU A 73 -14.07 51.17 40.70
CA GLU A 73 -15.27 50.37 40.98
C GLU A 73 -15.95 49.91 39.70
N GLU A 74 -16.06 50.77 38.70
CA GLU A 74 -16.55 50.43 37.36
C GLU A 74 -15.69 49.32 36.73
N ARG A 75 -14.35 49.46 36.76
CA ARG A 75 -13.47 48.40 36.25
C ARG A 75 -13.62 47.10 37.01
N ARG A 76 -13.80 47.15 38.34
CA ARG A 76 -13.98 45.96 39.17
C ARG A 76 -15.25 45.20 38.76
N THR A 77 -16.37 45.90 38.65
CA THR A 77 -17.66 45.31 38.24
C THR A 77 -17.60 44.77 36.82
N ALA A 78 -16.94 45.46 35.89
CA ALA A 78 -16.74 44.98 34.52
C ALA A 78 -15.89 43.70 34.45
N LEU A 79 -14.81 43.64 35.23
CA LEU A 79 -13.95 42.45 35.34
C LEU A 79 -14.69 41.26 35.96
N GLU A 80 -15.50 41.51 37.00
CA GLU A 80 -16.34 40.49 37.63
C GLU A 80 -17.39 39.92 36.66
N ALA A 81 -18.03 40.78 35.86
CA ALA A 81 -18.95 40.36 34.81
C ALA A 81 -18.26 39.54 33.71
N LEU A 82 -17.02 39.90 33.32
CA LEU A 82 -16.23 39.11 32.37
C LEU A 82 -15.85 37.75 32.96
N MET A 83 -15.39 37.73 34.21
CA MET A 83 -15.04 36.49 34.91
C MET A 83 -16.23 35.53 34.96
N GLY A 84 -17.43 36.02 35.31
CA GLY A 84 -18.63 35.19 35.29
C GLY A 84 -19.01 34.66 33.91
N LYS A 85 -18.77 35.43 32.82
CA LYS A 85 -18.97 34.94 31.44
C LYS A 85 -17.97 33.85 31.09
N LEU A 86 -16.68 34.05 31.39
CA LEU A 86 -15.64 33.05 31.14
C LEU A 86 -15.89 31.78 31.94
N GLU A 87 -16.34 31.89 33.20
CA GLU A 87 -16.67 30.74 34.04
C GLU A 87 -17.87 29.96 33.46
N ALA A 88 -18.92 30.66 32.99
CA ALA A 88 -20.04 30.01 32.31
C ALA A 88 -19.64 29.32 31.00
N GLU A 89 -18.74 29.92 30.21
CA GLU A 89 -18.15 29.29 29.02
C GLU A 89 -17.29 28.08 29.40
N GLU A 90 -16.49 28.17 30.47
CA GLU A 90 -15.67 27.07 30.97
C GLU A 90 -16.55 25.92 31.46
N GLU A 91 -17.63 26.20 32.19
CA GLU A 91 -18.62 25.20 32.58
C GLU A 91 -19.23 24.53 31.36
N LEU A 92 -19.67 25.32 30.36
CA LEU A 92 -20.18 24.79 29.10
C LEU A 92 -19.13 23.88 28.42
N LEU A 93 -17.86 24.28 28.39
CA LEU A 93 -16.76 23.49 27.83
C LEU A 93 -16.44 22.23 28.65
N LYS A 94 -16.56 22.28 29.99
CA LYS A 94 -16.42 21.11 30.89
C LYS A 94 -17.51 20.08 30.61
N PHE A 95 -18.75 20.52 30.38
CA PHE A 95 -19.86 19.65 30.00
C PHE A 95 -19.77 19.21 28.53
N HIS A 96 -19.12 19.99 27.67
CA HIS A 96 -18.61 19.54 26.37
C HIS A 96 -17.30 18.74 26.50
N GLN A 97 -17.26 17.79 27.43
CA GLN A 97 -16.52 16.56 27.15
C GLN A 97 -17.18 15.93 25.92
N THR A 98 -16.69 16.33 24.74
CA THR A 98 -17.33 16.12 23.44
C THR A 98 -18.02 14.75 23.36
N PRO A 99 -19.33 14.69 23.01
CA PRO A 99 -20.02 13.43 22.70
C PRO A 99 -19.36 12.63 21.55
N SER A 100 -18.28 13.15 20.95
CA SER A 100 -17.54 12.49 19.89
C SER A 100 -16.63 11.37 20.39
N SER A 101 -16.21 11.30 21.66
CA SER A 101 -15.20 10.32 22.09
C SER A 101 -15.67 8.86 21.98
N VAL A 102 -16.95 8.59 22.29
CA VAL A 102 -17.56 7.26 22.14
C VAL A 102 -17.90 6.97 20.68
N SER A 103 -18.40 7.97 19.95
CA SER A 103 -18.69 7.82 18.51
C SER A 103 -17.42 7.61 17.67
N PHE A 104 -16.31 8.25 18.04
CA PHE A 104 -15.03 8.16 17.34
C PHE A 104 -14.40 6.80 17.56
N LYS A 105 -14.37 6.30 18.81
CA LYS A 105 -13.91 4.93 19.09
C LYS A 105 -14.76 3.89 18.36
N SER A 106 -16.09 4.03 18.39
CA SER A 106 -16.98 3.11 17.67
C SER A 106 -16.76 3.16 16.14
N ILE A 107 -16.54 4.34 15.56
CA ILE A 107 -16.21 4.48 14.14
C ILE A 107 -14.84 3.87 13.84
N GLN A 108 -13.84 4.10 14.69
CA GLN A 108 -12.50 3.53 14.56
C GLN A 108 -12.54 2.00 14.60
N ASP A 109 -13.29 1.41 15.53
CA ASP A 109 -13.47 -0.04 15.62
C ASP A 109 -14.16 -0.59 14.38
N LYS A 110 -15.24 0.05 13.90
CA LYS A 110 -15.91 -0.33 12.65
C LYS A 110 -14.96 -0.27 11.44
N MET A 111 -14.16 0.79 11.33
CA MET A 111 -13.18 0.92 10.24
C MET A 111 -12.11 -0.18 10.31
N LYS A 112 -11.67 -0.55 11.51
CA LYS A 112 -10.72 -1.63 11.73
C LYS A 112 -11.32 -2.99 11.37
N ASP A 113 -12.57 -3.23 11.72
CA ASP A 113 -13.29 -4.46 11.36
C ASP A 113 -13.47 -4.58 9.84
N MET A 114 -13.87 -3.50 9.16
CA MET A 114 -13.95 -3.47 7.70
C MET A 114 -12.59 -3.69 7.05
N LEU A 115 -11.53 -3.07 7.57
CA LEU A 115 -10.18 -3.25 7.05
C LEU A 115 -9.72 -4.71 7.17
N ASN A 116 -9.95 -5.34 8.31
CA ASN A 116 -9.64 -6.75 8.53
C ASN A 116 -10.43 -7.66 7.56
N GLU A 117 -11.69 -7.33 7.28
CA GLU A 117 -12.51 -8.11 6.35
C GLU A 117 -12.04 -7.95 4.90
N GLU A 118 -11.72 -6.73 4.46
CA GLU A 118 -11.13 -6.51 3.13
C GLU A 118 -9.74 -7.16 3.01
N GLU A 119 -8.95 -7.19 4.07
CA GLU A 119 -7.67 -7.89 4.07
C GLU A 119 -7.85 -9.41 3.90
N LYS A 120 -8.80 -10.04 4.62
CA LYS A 120 -9.15 -11.45 4.40
C LYS A 120 -9.64 -11.71 2.99
N ARG A 121 -10.49 -10.81 2.47
CA ARG A 121 -11.05 -10.91 1.11
C ARG A 121 -9.93 -10.83 0.07
N LEU A 122 -8.97 -9.93 0.28
CA LEU A 122 -7.78 -9.79 -0.55
C LEU A 122 -6.90 -11.04 -0.49
N GLN A 123 -6.62 -11.57 0.70
CA GLN A 123 -5.84 -12.80 0.86
C GLN A 123 -6.53 -13.99 0.14
N LEU A 124 -7.85 -14.12 0.28
CA LEU A 124 -8.62 -15.14 -0.41
C LEU A 124 -8.50 -14.99 -1.94
N ALA A 125 -8.66 -13.77 -2.46
CA ALA A 125 -8.51 -13.47 -3.89
C ALA A 125 -7.12 -13.81 -4.41
N TYR A 126 -6.05 -13.44 -3.70
CA TYR A 126 -4.67 -13.82 -4.05
C TYR A 126 -4.46 -15.34 -4.06
N SER A 127 -5.01 -16.04 -3.06
CA SER A 127 -4.92 -17.51 -3.00
C SER A 127 -5.60 -18.17 -4.19
N ASN A 128 -6.78 -17.66 -4.59
CA ASN A 128 -7.53 -18.17 -5.73
C ASN A 128 -6.81 -17.85 -7.04
N MET A 129 -6.31 -16.63 -7.21
CA MET A 129 -5.53 -16.23 -8.39
C MET A 129 -4.28 -17.09 -8.54
N THR A 130 -3.57 -17.36 -7.45
CA THR A 130 -2.36 -18.20 -7.45
C THR A 130 -2.69 -19.63 -7.88
N LYS A 131 -3.82 -20.21 -7.40
CA LYS A 131 -4.28 -21.53 -7.83
C LYS A 131 -4.60 -21.54 -9.33
N SER A 132 -5.33 -20.53 -9.82
CA SER A 132 -5.67 -20.38 -11.24
C SER A 132 -4.42 -20.23 -12.11
N GLN A 133 -3.44 -19.42 -11.69
CA GLN A 133 -2.16 -19.27 -12.41
C GLN A 133 -1.39 -20.58 -12.49
N LYS A 134 -1.30 -21.35 -11.40
CA LYS A 134 -0.65 -22.67 -11.38
C LYS A 134 -1.34 -23.65 -12.33
N LEU A 135 -2.68 -23.65 -12.33
CA LEU A 135 -3.46 -24.48 -13.25
C LEU A 135 -3.19 -24.09 -14.71
N LEU A 136 -3.18 -22.79 -15.01
CA LEU A 136 -2.91 -22.29 -16.36
C LEU A 136 -1.52 -22.69 -16.85
N LEU A 137 -0.49 -22.55 -16.01
CA LEU A 137 0.86 -23.04 -16.34
C LEU A 137 0.87 -24.54 -16.61
N THR A 138 0.17 -25.33 -15.79
CA THR A 138 0.09 -26.79 -15.95
C THR A 138 -0.56 -27.15 -17.30
N LEU A 139 -1.64 -26.46 -17.66
CA LEU A 139 -2.30 -26.63 -18.96
C LEU A 139 -1.38 -26.22 -20.11
N GLN A 140 -0.71 -25.07 -20.02
CA GLN A 140 0.21 -24.59 -21.04
C GLN A 140 1.34 -25.60 -21.28
N MET A 141 1.95 -26.09 -20.21
CA MET A 141 3.01 -27.09 -20.27
C MET A 141 2.49 -28.42 -20.83
N GLY A 142 1.26 -28.83 -20.49
CA GLY A 142 0.60 -30.00 -21.06
C GLY A 142 0.39 -29.88 -22.58
N ILE A 143 -0.10 -28.74 -23.04
CA ILE A 143 -0.32 -28.44 -24.47
C ILE A 143 1.03 -28.41 -25.21
N ASP A 144 2.05 -27.77 -24.65
CA ASP A 144 3.39 -27.70 -25.25
C ASP A 144 4.01 -29.10 -25.40
N ASN A 145 3.89 -29.93 -24.35
CA ASN A 145 4.37 -31.32 -24.40
C ASN A 145 3.64 -32.14 -25.47
N LEU A 146 2.31 -32.00 -25.55
CA LEU A 146 1.53 -32.70 -26.57
C LEU A 146 1.92 -32.23 -27.98
N TYR A 147 2.03 -30.92 -28.19
CA TYR A 147 2.43 -30.31 -29.45
C TYR A 147 3.79 -30.84 -29.91
N LEU A 148 4.80 -30.83 -29.02
CA LEU A 148 6.15 -31.34 -29.34
C LEU A 148 6.14 -32.81 -29.75
N ARG A 149 5.40 -33.67 -29.02
CA ARG A 149 5.25 -35.09 -29.38
C ARG A 149 4.57 -35.27 -30.72
N LEU A 150 3.52 -34.50 -30.97
CA LEU A 150 2.77 -34.60 -32.22
C LEU A 150 3.59 -34.10 -33.39
N VAL A 151 4.30 -32.97 -33.30
CA VAL A 151 5.17 -32.45 -34.38
C VAL A 151 6.18 -33.51 -34.83
N GLY A 152 6.75 -34.28 -33.89
CA GLY A 152 7.70 -35.36 -34.18
C GLY A 152 7.14 -36.55 -34.97
N ILE A 153 5.83 -36.66 -35.14
CA ILE A 153 5.21 -37.71 -35.97
C ILE A 153 5.19 -37.23 -37.43
N PRO A 154 5.97 -37.84 -38.34
CA PRO A 154 6.01 -37.44 -39.74
C PRO A 154 4.68 -37.78 -40.42
N LEU A 155 4.08 -36.80 -41.10
CA LEU A 155 2.96 -37.06 -42.00
C LEU A 155 3.49 -37.45 -43.39
N PRO A 156 2.80 -38.36 -44.10
CA PRO A 156 3.03 -38.58 -45.52
C PRO A 156 2.85 -37.25 -46.26
N LYS A 157 3.76 -36.93 -47.18
CA LYS A 157 3.92 -35.61 -47.83
C LYS A 157 2.73 -35.13 -48.70
N ALA A 158 1.54 -35.72 -48.58
CA ALA A 158 0.39 -35.46 -49.46
C ALA A 158 -0.72 -34.57 -48.85
N GLN A 159 -0.62 -34.10 -47.60
CA GLN A 159 -1.67 -33.25 -47.03
C GLN A 159 -1.08 -32.12 -46.21
N VAL A 160 -0.75 -31.02 -46.91
CA VAL A 160 -0.47 -29.74 -46.27
C VAL A 160 -1.77 -29.28 -45.64
N PHE A 161 -1.82 -29.32 -44.31
CA PHE A 161 -2.94 -28.81 -43.52
C PHE A 161 -3.00 -27.30 -43.73
N GLY A 162 -3.85 -26.87 -44.66
CA GLY A 162 -4.12 -25.46 -44.90
C GLY A 162 -4.68 -24.84 -43.62
N MET A 163 -3.93 -23.91 -43.06
CA MET A 163 -4.41 -22.99 -42.03
C MET A 163 -5.62 -22.22 -42.60
N ARG A 164 -6.83 -22.76 -42.42
CA ARG A 164 -8.07 -22.01 -42.64
C ARG A 164 -8.37 -21.21 -41.38
N GLY A 165 -7.57 -20.16 -41.18
CA GLY A 165 -7.91 -19.04 -40.29
C GLY A 165 -8.59 -17.96 -41.13
N GLY A 166 -9.83 -17.63 -40.79
CA GLY A 166 -10.60 -16.60 -41.47
C GLY A 166 -9.99 -15.21 -41.30
N ALA A 167 -9.91 -14.47 -42.40
CA ALA A 167 -9.81 -13.01 -42.40
C ALA A 167 -10.83 -12.50 -43.42
N ALA A 168 -12.00 -12.10 -42.92
CA ALA A 168 -12.91 -11.26 -43.67
C ALA A 168 -12.30 -9.87 -43.74
N HIS A 169 -11.80 -9.46 -44.90
CA HIS A 169 -11.60 -8.06 -45.23
C HIS A 169 -12.08 -7.78 -46.65
N SER A 170 -12.95 -6.78 -46.71
CA SER A 170 -13.55 -6.07 -47.83
C SER A 170 -12.67 -5.97 -49.08
N GLY A 171 -13.31 -6.17 -50.24
CA GLY A 171 -12.67 -6.05 -51.54
C GLY A 171 -12.26 -4.62 -51.91
N SER A 172 -11.23 -4.55 -52.74
CA SER A 172 -11.03 -3.47 -53.71
C SER A 172 -10.28 -4.03 -54.91
N LEU A 173 -10.84 -3.79 -56.10
CA LEU A 173 -10.33 -4.13 -57.41
C LEU A 173 -9.03 -3.37 -57.74
N GLY A 174 -8.13 -4.00 -58.52
CA GLY A 174 -7.06 -3.28 -59.23
C GLY A 174 -5.89 -4.12 -59.78
N ALA A 175 -5.89 -4.28 -61.11
CA ALA A 175 -4.74 -4.32 -62.04
C ALA A 175 -3.76 -5.53 -62.16
N GLU A 176 -3.82 -6.12 -63.37
CA GLU A 176 -2.75 -6.55 -64.29
C GLU A 176 -1.55 -7.43 -63.87
N GLY A 177 -1.50 -8.63 -64.50
CA GLY A 177 -0.47 -8.97 -65.49
C GLY A 177 0.90 -9.49 -65.02
N ARG A 178 1.14 -10.81 -65.19
CA ARG A 178 2.22 -11.46 -65.99
C ARG A 178 2.57 -12.88 -65.45
N ARG A 179 2.90 -13.80 -66.37
CA ARG A 179 2.96 -15.26 -66.20
C ARG A 179 4.42 -15.79 -66.06
N ALA A 180 4.64 -16.69 -65.07
CA ALA A 180 5.63 -17.82 -64.94
C ALA A 180 7.16 -17.56 -64.75
N PRO A 181 7.98 -18.52 -64.23
CA PRO A 181 7.75 -19.81 -63.51
C PRO A 181 8.62 -19.96 -62.19
N PRO A 182 8.71 -21.14 -61.51
CA PRO A 182 9.02 -21.25 -60.09
C PRO A 182 10.47 -21.61 -59.77
N SER A 183 10.96 -21.13 -58.62
CA SER A 183 12.21 -21.62 -58.02
C SER A 183 11.96 -21.90 -56.54
N GLY A 184 11.98 -23.18 -56.21
CA GLY A 184 11.91 -23.65 -54.84
C GLY A 184 13.13 -23.22 -54.04
N LEU A 185 12.88 -22.79 -52.82
CA LEU A 185 13.83 -22.96 -51.73
C LEU A 185 13.02 -23.29 -50.48
N GLN A 186 13.22 -24.53 -50.06
CA GLN A 186 12.91 -25.01 -48.73
C GLN A 186 13.46 -23.98 -47.74
N LYS A 187 12.56 -23.34 -46.99
CA LYS A 187 12.95 -22.69 -45.75
C LYS A 187 12.32 -23.52 -44.66
N ASP A 188 13.10 -24.48 -44.18
CA ASP A 188 12.92 -25.11 -42.88
C ASP A 188 12.78 -24.00 -41.86
N THR A 189 11.54 -23.60 -41.64
CA THR A 189 11.19 -22.62 -40.63
C THR A 189 11.15 -23.45 -39.36
N VAL A 190 12.29 -23.46 -38.66
CA VAL A 190 12.40 -23.69 -37.23
C VAL A 190 11.08 -23.23 -36.60
N PRO A 191 10.24 -24.11 -36.03
CA PRO A 191 8.96 -23.70 -35.52
C PRO A 191 9.27 -22.75 -34.36
N SER A 192 9.10 -21.45 -34.62
CA SER A 192 9.40 -20.43 -33.64
C SER A 192 8.65 -20.79 -32.37
N SER A 193 9.35 -20.82 -31.25
CA SER A 193 8.86 -21.18 -29.92
C SER A 193 7.79 -20.21 -29.35
N SER A 194 7.14 -19.43 -30.21
CA SER A 194 6.16 -18.40 -29.85
C SER A 194 4.83 -18.57 -30.60
N LEU A 195 4.38 -19.81 -30.85
CA LEU A 195 2.98 -20.02 -31.22
C LEU A 195 2.08 -19.77 -29.99
N ASP A 196 0.98 -19.05 -30.16
CA ASP A 196 -0.02 -18.85 -29.11
C ASP A 196 -0.63 -20.18 -28.64
N MET A 197 -1.02 -20.29 -27.37
CA MET A 197 -1.54 -21.53 -26.76
C MET A 197 -2.71 -22.10 -27.57
N HIS A 198 -3.64 -21.24 -28.00
CA HIS A 198 -4.80 -21.66 -28.79
C HIS A 198 -4.38 -22.21 -30.16
N SER A 199 -3.34 -21.65 -30.77
CA SER A 199 -2.82 -22.13 -32.05
C SER A 199 -2.18 -23.53 -31.90
N LYS A 200 -1.44 -23.76 -30.82
CA LYS A 200 -0.87 -25.10 -30.53
C LYS A 200 -1.98 -26.12 -30.25
N LEU A 201 -3.00 -25.72 -29.50
CA LEU A 201 -4.14 -26.59 -29.19
C LEU A 201 -4.91 -26.98 -30.45
N ALA A 202 -5.21 -26.01 -31.34
CA ALA A 202 -5.87 -26.27 -32.62
C ALA A 202 -5.04 -27.19 -33.54
N TYR A 203 -3.71 -27.01 -33.56
CA TYR A 203 -2.82 -27.93 -34.28
C TYR A 203 -2.90 -29.36 -33.71
N CYS A 204 -2.84 -29.50 -32.38
CA CYS A 204 -2.95 -30.78 -31.72
C CYS A 204 -4.27 -31.47 -32.04
N GLU A 205 -5.39 -30.74 -31.98
CA GLU A 205 -6.72 -31.23 -32.31
C GLU A 205 -6.78 -31.77 -33.75
N GLY A 206 -6.39 -30.96 -34.74
CA GLY A 206 -6.40 -31.37 -36.14
C GLY A 206 -5.50 -32.58 -36.42
N LYS A 207 -4.31 -32.62 -35.82
CA LYS A 207 -3.37 -33.73 -36.00
C LYS A 207 -3.85 -35.02 -35.33
N LEU A 208 -4.46 -34.93 -34.15
CA LEU A 208 -5.03 -36.09 -33.46
C LEU A 208 -6.21 -36.69 -34.24
N LEU A 209 -7.09 -35.86 -34.80
CA LEU A 209 -8.19 -36.33 -35.66
C LEU A 209 -7.66 -37.07 -36.89
N TYR A 210 -6.66 -36.51 -37.58
CA TYR A 210 -6.03 -37.18 -38.73
C TYR A 210 -5.39 -38.52 -38.34
N LEU A 211 -4.64 -38.56 -37.23
CA LEU A 211 -4.01 -39.78 -36.77
C LEU A 211 -5.04 -40.84 -36.37
N ALA A 212 -6.15 -40.44 -35.72
CA ALA A 212 -7.24 -41.33 -35.37
C ALA A 212 -7.90 -41.97 -36.61
N ASP A 213 -8.21 -41.15 -37.63
CA ASP A 213 -8.76 -41.63 -38.90
C ASP A 213 -7.79 -42.58 -39.61
N ARG A 214 -6.50 -42.23 -39.64
CA ARG A 214 -5.47 -43.08 -40.24
C ARG A 214 -5.33 -44.42 -39.53
N VAL A 215 -5.37 -44.42 -38.20
CA VAL A 215 -5.34 -45.64 -37.40
C VAL A 215 -6.58 -46.51 -37.69
N GLN A 216 -7.77 -45.90 -37.79
CA GLN A 216 -8.99 -46.63 -38.14
C GLN A 216 -8.92 -47.25 -39.55
N HIS A 217 -8.34 -46.54 -40.52
CA HIS A 217 -8.09 -47.07 -41.86
C HIS A 217 -7.09 -48.23 -41.88
N LEU A 218 -6.02 -48.15 -41.06
CA LEU A 218 -5.07 -49.25 -40.92
C LEU A 218 -5.73 -50.50 -40.35
N PHE A 219 -6.57 -50.36 -39.31
CA PHE A 219 -7.34 -51.48 -38.74
C PHE A 219 -8.26 -52.14 -39.78
N ARG A 220 -8.98 -51.35 -40.58
CA ARG A 220 -9.83 -51.90 -41.66
C ARG A 220 -9.02 -52.65 -42.72
N THR A 221 -7.84 -52.14 -43.07
CA THR A 221 -6.98 -52.77 -44.08
C THR A 221 -6.39 -54.08 -43.54
N GLU A 222 -6.00 -54.11 -42.27
CA GLU A 222 -5.54 -55.33 -41.62
C GLU A 222 -6.63 -56.41 -41.58
N GLU A 223 -7.87 -56.04 -41.26
CA GLU A 223 -9.03 -56.94 -41.30
C GLU A 223 -9.31 -57.46 -42.72
N VAL A 224 -9.11 -56.63 -43.75
CA VAL A 224 -9.22 -57.07 -45.15
C VAL A 224 -8.08 -58.03 -45.50
N ASN A 225 -6.85 -57.74 -45.07
CA ASN A 225 -5.69 -58.58 -45.34
C ASN A 225 -5.81 -59.97 -44.69
N THR A 226 -6.35 -60.06 -43.46
CA THR A 226 -6.62 -61.34 -42.82
C THR A 226 -7.70 -62.11 -43.58
N LYS A 227 -8.81 -61.48 -43.95
CA LYS A 227 -9.87 -62.12 -44.77
C LYS A 227 -9.34 -62.64 -46.12
N VAL A 228 -8.48 -61.87 -46.79
CA VAL A 228 -7.86 -62.30 -48.06
C VAL A 228 -6.93 -63.49 -47.82
N ARG A 229 -6.11 -63.47 -46.76
CA ARG A 229 -5.24 -64.59 -46.41
C ARG A 229 -6.06 -65.86 -46.14
N ASP A 230 -7.09 -65.77 -45.32
CA ASP A 230 -7.94 -66.91 -44.95
C ASP A 230 -8.69 -67.47 -46.17
N ALA A 231 -9.13 -66.59 -47.08
CA ALA A 231 -9.76 -67.00 -48.34
C ALA A 231 -8.78 -67.71 -49.29
N LEU A 232 -7.56 -67.19 -49.42
CA LEU A 232 -6.49 -67.83 -50.21
C LEU A 232 -6.11 -69.19 -49.61
N GLU A 233 -5.90 -69.27 -48.29
CA GLU A 233 -5.59 -70.53 -47.59
C GLU A 233 -6.72 -71.56 -47.79
N SER A 234 -7.97 -71.14 -47.59
CA SER A 234 -9.15 -71.98 -47.83
C SER A 234 -9.31 -72.42 -49.29
N SER A 235 -8.89 -71.59 -50.25
CA SER A 235 -8.91 -71.92 -51.68
C SER A 235 -7.81 -72.94 -52.02
N THR A 236 -6.59 -72.72 -51.53
CA THR A 236 -5.45 -73.63 -51.77
C THR A 236 -5.66 -75.02 -51.16
N LEU A 237 -6.40 -75.13 -50.05
CA LEU A 237 -6.78 -76.42 -49.46
C LEU A 237 -7.82 -77.20 -50.29
N LYS A 238 -8.60 -76.52 -51.14
CA LYS A 238 -9.65 -77.12 -51.97
C LYS A 238 -9.19 -77.41 -53.42
N GLU A 239 -8.01 -76.92 -53.80
CA GLU A 239 -7.43 -77.03 -55.13
C GLU A 239 -6.94 -78.48 -55.39
N ARG A 240 -7.56 -79.18 -56.35
CA ARG A 240 -7.28 -80.60 -56.65
C ARG A 240 -5.87 -80.86 -57.22
N GLN A 241 -5.24 -79.84 -57.79
CA GLN A 241 -3.88 -79.92 -58.35
C GLN A 241 -2.79 -79.64 -57.31
N ASN A 242 -3.17 -79.29 -56.08
CA ASN A 242 -2.23 -78.94 -55.02
C ASN A 242 -1.76 -80.21 -54.30
N THR A 243 -0.74 -80.85 -54.87
CA THR A 243 -0.05 -81.99 -54.24
C THR A 243 0.75 -81.49 -53.04
N ARG A 244 0.32 -81.84 -51.82
CA ARG A 244 1.10 -81.66 -50.60
C ARG A 244 2.44 -82.39 -50.75
N ILE A 245 3.53 -81.64 -50.82
CA ILE A 245 4.88 -82.20 -50.82
C ILE A 245 5.12 -82.72 -49.40
N ASN A 246 5.01 -84.03 -49.21
CA ASN A 246 5.48 -84.68 -47.99
C ASN A 246 6.99 -84.82 -48.16
N PHE A 247 7.76 -84.05 -47.39
CA PHE A 247 9.17 -84.34 -47.22
C PHE A 247 9.23 -85.60 -46.35
N GLU A 248 9.69 -86.70 -46.92
CA GLU A 248 10.29 -87.76 -46.12
C GLU A 248 11.53 -87.14 -45.49
N ASP A 249 11.65 -87.23 -44.15
CA ASP A 249 12.83 -86.82 -43.39
C ASP A 249 14.02 -87.70 -43.83
N LEU A 250 14.60 -87.36 -44.98
CA LEU A 250 15.88 -87.88 -45.41
C LEU A 250 16.94 -87.09 -44.65
N GLU A 251 17.24 -87.58 -43.45
CA GLU A 251 18.44 -87.26 -42.70
C GLU A 251 19.68 -87.65 -43.54
N ASP A 252 20.05 -86.90 -44.58
CA ASP A 252 21.38 -87.01 -45.25
C ASP A 252 21.58 -86.01 -46.41
N ASP A 253 21.42 -84.72 -46.16
CA ASP A 253 22.16 -83.71 -46.94
C ASP A 253 22.71 -82.65 -45.98
N MET A 254 23.79 -83.08 -45.34
CA MET A 254 24.71 -82.27 -44.56
C MET A 254 25.24 -81.13 -45.46
N ILE A 255 24.56 -79.98 -45.46
CA ILE A 255 25.21 -78.74 -45.84
C ILE A 255 26.27 -78.49 -44.77
N GLU A 256 27.50 -78.84 -45.14
CA GLU A 256 28.74 -78.66 -44.41
C GLU A 256 28.77 -77.22 -43.86
N THR A 257 28.34 -77.07 -42.60
CA THR A 257 28.40 -75.79 -41.92
C THR A 257 29.87 -75.52 -41.67
N PHE A 258 30.42 -74.58 -42.46
CA PHE A 258 31.75 -74.01 -42.34
C PHE A 258 32.29 -74.08 -40.90
N GLN A 259 33.22 -75.02 -40.67
CA GLN A 259 34.10 -74.94 -39.50
C GLN A 259 35.00 -73.72 -39.70
N PHE A 260 34.60 -72.60 -39.13
CA PHE A 260 35.58 -71.56 -38.82
C PHE A 260 36.59 -72.20 -37.86
N ALA A 261 37.85 -72.30 -38.29
CA ALA A 261 38.95 -72.56 -37.39
C ALA A 261 38.82 -71.60 -36.21
N ASP A 262 38.94 -72.12 -34.98
CA ASP A 262 38.83 -71.35 -33.74
C ASP A 262 39.71 -70.10 -33.83
N VAL A 263 39.06 -68.99 -34.21
CA VAL A 263 39.65 -67.66 -34.21
C VAL A 263 39.88 -67.36 -32.74
N ASP A 264 41.16 -67.32 -32.35
CA ASP A 264 41.65 -66.99 -31.02
C ASP A 264 40.65 -66.10 -30.29
N HIS A 265 39.95 -66.67 -29.31
CA HIS A 265 39.07 -65.91 -28.46
C HIS A 265 39.93 -64.92 -27.68
N SER A 266 40.10 -63.71 -28.23
CA SER A 266 40.71 -62.59 -27.54
C SER A 266 39.99 -62.47 -26.20
N TYR A 267 40.73 -62.69 -25.11
CA TYR A 267 40.24 -62.77 -23.74
C TYR A 267 39.09 -61.77 -23.50
N VAL A 268 37.87 -62.31 -23.30
CA VAL A 268 36.70 -61.54 -22.92
C VAL A 268 36.57 -61.65 -21.40
N PRO A 269 36.87 -60.59 -20.63
CA PRO A 269 36.83 -60.66 -19.18
C PRO A 269 35.43 -61.00 -18.70
N SER A 270 35.34 -61.98 -17.81
CA SER A 270 34.08 -62.36 -17.19
C SER A 270 33.53 -61.19 -16.36
N ARG A 271 32.20 -61.19 -16.18
CA ARG A 271 31.51 -60.22 -15.32
C ARG A 271 32.13 -60.14 -13.90
N ALA A 272 32.67 -61.24 -13.40
CA ALA A 272 33.34 -61.28 -12.10
C ALA A 272 34.71 -60.56 -12.12
N GLU A 273 35.48 -60.70 -13.20
CA GLU A 273 36.77 -60.03 -13.37
C GLU A 273 36.61 -58.52 -13.54
N ILE A 274 35.60 -58.08 -14.30
CA ILE A 274 35.25 -56.66 -14.45
C ILE A 274 34.93 -56.04 -13.08
N LYS A 275 34.13 -56.74 -12.26
CA LYS A 275 33.80 -56.29 -10.90
C LYS A 275 35.05 -56.22 -10.00
N LYS A 276 35.94 -57.21 -10.09
CA LYS A 276 37.18 -57.26 -9.30
C LYS A 276 38.15 -56.14 -9.68
N GLN A 277 38.26 -55.80 -10.98
CA GLN A 277 39.01 -54.64 -11.43
C GLN A 277 38.41 -53.33 -10.90
N GLY A 278 37.09 -53.17 -10.97
CA GLY A 278 36.39 -51.99 -10.42
C GLY A 278 36.66 -51.79 -8.93
N GLN A 279 36.57 -52.87 -8.14
CA GLN A 279 36.87 -52.86 -6.70
C GLN A 279 38.32 -52.42 -6.42
N ARG A 280 39.30 -52.97 -7.15
CA ARG A 280 40.72 -52.59 -7.02
C ARG A 280 40.98 -51.13 -7.36
N LEU A 281 40.26 -50.57 -8.34
CA LEU A 281 40.40 -49.18 -8.74
C LEU A 281 39.90 -48.22 -7.65
N ILE A 282 38.78 -48.57 -7.00
CA ILE A 282 38.21 -47.83 -5.87
C ILE A 282 39.15 -47.88 -4.66
N GLU A 283 39.64 -49.08 -4.31
CA GLU A 283 40.57 -49.26 -3.19
C GLU A 283 41.92 -48.56 -3.41
N GLY A 284 42.43 -48.56 -4.65
CA GLY A 284 43.66 -47.86 -5.02
C GLY A 284 43.53 -46.33 -4.88
N LYS A 285 42.39 -45.76 -5.29
CA LYS A 285 42.11 -44.31 -5.14
C LYS A 285 41.89 -43.92 -3.68
N LEU A 286 41.29 -44.78 -2.86
CA LEU A 286 41.08 -44.52 -1.42
C LEU A 286 42.35 -44.66 -0.57
N LYS A 287 43.32 -45.51 -0.99
CA LYS A 287 44.61 -45.65 -0.29
C LYS A 287 45.57 -44.49 -0.57
N MET A 288 45.46 -43.84 -1.73
CA MET A 288 46.27 -42.67 -2.09
C MET A 288 45.84 -41.39 -1.33
N THR A 289 44.58 -41.29 -0.90
CA THR A 289 44.07 -40.13 -0.14
C THR A 289 44.36 -40.20 1.36
N LYS A 290 44.76 -41.36 1.91
CA LYS A 290 45.15 -41.50 3.34
C LYS A 290 46.63 -41.25 3.63
N LYS A 291 47.48 -41.01 2.62
CA LYS A 291 48.94 -40.78 2.79
C LYS A 291 49.39 -39.31 2.69
N LYS A 292 48.48 -38.36 2.87
CA LYS A 292 48.82 -36.94 3.13
C LYS A 292 48.16 -36.45 4.42
N LYS A 293 48.83 -36.69 5.53
CA LYS A 293 48.80 -35.84 6.72
C LYS A 293 50.21 -35.87 7.33
N LYS A 294 51.00 -34.87 6.97
CA LYS A 294 52.18 -34.43 7.70
C LYS A 294 51.83 -33.03 8.19
#